data_AF-W6R898-F1
#
_entry.id   AF-W6R898-F1
#
_cell.length_a   1.000
_cell.length_b   1.000
_cell.length_c   1.000
_cell.angle_alpha   90.00
_cell.angle_beta   90.00
_cell.angle_gamma   90.00
#
_symmetry.space_group_name_H-M   'P 1'
#
loop_
_entity.id
_entity.type
_entity.pdbx_description
1 polymer ?
#
loop_
_entity_poly.entity_id
_entity_poly.type
_entity_poly.pdbx_seq_one_letter_code
_entity_poly.pdbx_strand_id
1 'polypeptide(L)'
;MGVPYTDPAMGGLRPAEEQDIPVYGIAYLLSPDDMRKVIISEGGGIAYKAEVFTATLQNDASEVSVHLLVGRHSISRSYERLPSRRYMDLLIRGAREHSLPESYQKRLLSQQTFIPGQSCRFKVGKWLFDGFWQRIAYWIEKGVYKFKDGEGNVPPWFLVIFDFLLWIMWYYHDYVHSVIWGRGDGLNRK
;
A
#
# COMPACT_ATOMS: atom_id res chain seq x y z
N MET A 1 -0.25 1.60 -3.79
CA MET A 1 0.21 0.29 -4.31
C MET A 1 -0.83 -0.77 -3.93
N GLY A 2 -1.03 -1.81 -4.74
CA GLY A 2 -1.96 -2.90 -4.41
C GLY A 2 -2.04 -3.95 -5.51
N VAL A 3 -2.61 -5.10 -5.20
CA VAL A 3 -2.84 -6.22 -6.12
C VAL A 3 -4.35 -6.46 -6.20
N PRO A 4 -4.95 -6.47 -7.41
CA PRO A 4 -6.37 -6.75 -7.58
C PRO A 4 -6.83 -8.04 -6.87
N TYR A 5 -8.10 -8.06 -6.47
CA TYR A 5 -8.81 -9.17 -5.83
C TYR A 5 -8.34 -9.57 -4.43
N THR A 6 -7.14 -9.17 -3.98
CA THR A 6 -6.59 -9.54 -2.67
C THR A 6 -6.47 -8.33 -1.76
N ASP A 7 -5.53 -7.43 -2.06
CA ASP A 7 -5.32 -6.16 -1.35
C ASP A 7 -5.15 -5.04 -2.40
N PRO A 8 -6.26 -4.58 -3.00
CA PRO A 8 -6.18 -3.68 -4.15
C PRO A 8 -5.69 -2.28 -3.82
N ALA A 9 -5.74 -1.89 -2.54
CA ALA A 9 -5.09 -0.70 -2.03
C ALA A 9 -4.43 -0.96 -0.68
N MET A 10 -3.31 -0.28 -0.48
CA MET A 10 -2.58 -0.19 0.78
C MET A 10 -2.45 1.29 1.16
N GLY A 11 -2.15 1.56 2.42
CA GLY A 11 -1.95 2.90 2.95
C GLY A 11 -0.83 3.64 2.23
N GLY A 12 -1.04 4.93 2.00
CA GLY A 12 -0.04 5.84 1.48
C GLY A 12 -0.25 7.21 2.09
N LEU A 13 0.81 8.01 2.12
CA LEU A 13 0.78 9.38 2.56
C LEU A 13 0.94 10.31 1.36
N ARG A 14 0.46 11.54 1.51
CA ARG A 14 0.67 12.64 0.59
C ARG A 14 0.74 13.94 1.40
N PRO A 15 1.42 14.98 0.90
CA PRO A 15 1.35 16.30 1.51
C PRO A 15 -0.10 16.73 1.72
N ALA A 16 -0.40 17.27 2.89
CA ALA A 16 -1.74 17.71 3.24
C ALA A 16 -2.11 19.00 2.47
N GLU A 17 -3.33 19.06 1.96
CA GLU A 17 -3.97 20.31 1.51
C GLU A 17 -4.65 21.00 2.71
N GLU A 18 -5.03 22.29 2.60
CA GLU A 18 -5.61 23.08 3.71
C GLU A 18 -6.83 22.44 4.40
N GLN A 19 -7.54 21.57 3.69
CA GLN A 19 -8.76 20.90 4.16
C GLN A 19 -8.50 19.45 4.63
N ASP A 20 -7.28 18.94 4.46
CA ASP A 20 -6.95 17.58 4.83
C ASP A 20 -6.72 17.46 6.34
N ILE A 21 -7.23 16.37 6.92
CA ILE A 21 -7.11 16.07 8.35
C ILE A 21 -5.74 15.41 8.59
N PRO A 22 -5.03 15.73 9.70
CA PRO A 22 -3.76 15.10 10.01
C PRO A 22 -3.84 13.58 10.07
N VAL A 23 -2.72 12.92 9.80
CA VAL A 23 -2.54 11.48 9.97
C VAL A 23 -1.86 11.24 11.31
N TYR A 24 -2.35 10.25 12.05
CA TYR A 24 -1.74 9.79 13.29
C TYR A 24 -1.07 8.44 13.05
N GLY A 25 0.01 8.18 13.79
CA GLY A 25 0.79 6.95 13.68
C GLY A 25 1.69 6.78 14.89
N ILE A 26 2.52 5.73 14.84
CA ILE A 26 3.47 5.39 15.90
C ILE A 26 4.88 5.57 15.35
N ALA A 27 5.71 6.31 16.10
CA ALA A 27 7.13 6.44 15.79
C ALA A 27 7.90 5.32 16.52
N TYR A 28 8.63 4.51 15.76
CA TYR A 28 9.55 3.52 16.30
C TYR A 28 10.99 4.01 16.12
N LEU A 29 11.78 3.93 17.18
CA LEU A 29 13.21 4.15 17.09
C LEU A 29 13.87 2.87 16.58
N LEU A 30 14.44 2.92 15.38
CA LEU A 30 15.08 1.79 14.74
C LEU A 30 16.59 1.99 14.65
N SER A 31 17.34 0.88 14.75
CA SER A 31 18.73 0.88 14.34
C SER A 31 18.83 1.04 12.81
N PRO A 32 19.98 1.50 12.27
CA PRO A 32 20.18 1.54 10.82
C PRO A 32 19.96 0.18 10.13
N ASP A 33 20.36 -0.91 10.79
CA ASP A 33 20.17 -2.26 10.26
C ASP A 33 18.71 -2.68 10.23
N ASP A 34 17.91 -2.29 11.22
CA ASP A 34 16.48 -2.57 11.24
C ASP A 34 15.71 -1.71 10.23
N MET A 35 16.10 -0.45 10.06
CA MET A 35 15.56 0.41 8.99
C MET A 35 15.80 -0.21 7.61
N ARG A 36 17.00 -0.76 7.37
CA ARG A 36 17.29 -1.48 6.12
C ARG A 36 16.37 -2.68 5.90
N LYS A 37 16.08 -3.46 6.96
CA LYS A 37 15.15 -4.59 6.88
C LYS A 37 13.74 -4.12 6.54
N VAL A 38 13.28 -3.01 7.14
CA VAL A 38 11.98 -2.39 6.83
C VAL A 38 11.91 -2.00 5.35
N ILE A 39 12.92 -1.30 4.82
CA ILE A 39 12.98 -0.91 3.40
C ILE A 39 12.88 -2.14 2.49
N ILE A 40 13.62 -3.21 2.81
CA ILE A 40 13.60 -4.46 2.03
C ILE A 40 12.21 -5.11 2.08
N SER A 41 11.58 -5.19 3.27
CA SER A 41 10.24 -5.80 3.42
C SER A 41 9.13 -5.02 2.70
N GLU A 42 9.33 -3.71 2.52
CA GLU A 42 8.41 -2.83 1.80
C GLU A 42 8.69 -2.80 0.29
N GLY A 43 9.53 -3.73 -0.18
CA GLY A 43 9.83 -3.96 -1.60
C GLY A 43 11.10 -3.28 -2.10
N GLY A 44 11.99 -2.84 -1.21
CA GLY A 44 13.31 -2.29 -1.58
C GLY A 44 13.22 -1.06 -2.48
N GLY A 45 12.26 -0.18 -2.23
CA GLY A 45 12.07 1.06 -2.99
C GLY A 45 11.13 0.96 -4.20
N ILE A 46 10.66 -0.23 -4.57
CA ILE A 46 9.76 -0.38 -5.73
C ILE A 46 8.38 0.24 -5.49
N ALA A 47 7.90 0.16 -4.25
CA ALA A 47 6.56 0.54 -3.81
C ALA A 47 6.51 1.95 -3.22
N TYR A 48 7.43 2.17 -2.29
CA TYR A 48 7.51 3.33 -1.43
C TYR A 48 8.93 3.89 -1.50
N LYS A 49 9.03 5.19 -1.29
CA LYS A 49 10.30 5.88 -1.04
C LYS A 49 10.32 6.34 0.42
N ALA A 50 11.50 6.30 1.03
CA ALA A 50 11.69 6.88 2.36
C ALA A 50 11.85 8.40 2.22
N GLU A 51 11.05 9.14 2.96
CA GLU A 51 11.13 10.60 3.05
C GLU A 51 11.08 11.03 4.53
N VAL A 52 11.73 12.14 4.84
CA VAL A 52 11.78 12.69 6.19
C VAL A 52 10.67 13.72 6.35
N PHE A 53 9.88 13.57 7.41
CA PHE A 53 8.82 14.51 7.79
C PHE A 53 9.03 14.98 9.22
N THR A 54 8.50 16.16 9.53
CA THR A 54 8.34 16.61 10.90
C THR A 54 7.00 16.09 11.43
N ALA A 55 7.04 15.39 12.56
CA ALA A 55 5.85 14.93 13.27
C ALA A 55 5.78 15.56 14.66
N THR A 56 4.57 15.84 15.13
CA THR A 56 4.31 16.34 16.47
C THR A 56 3.94 15.18 17.40
N LEU A 57 4.66 15.02 18.52
CA LEU A 57 4.33 14.01 19.52
C LEU A 57 3.07 14.40 20.29
N GLN A 58 2.23 13.42 20.60
CA GLN A 58 0.95 13.66 21.26
C GLN A 58 1.07 13.95 22.77
N ASN A 59 2.12 13.45 23.40
CA ASN A 59 2.32 13.55 24.85
C ASN A 59 2.72 14.96 25.28
N ASP A 60 3.58 15.63 24.51
CA ASP A 60 4.20 16.90 24.90
C ASP A 60 4.23 17.96 23.79
N ALA A 61 3.64 17.67 22.63
CA ALA A 61 3.62 18.54 21.45
C ALA A 61 5.02 18.90 20.89
N SER A 62 6.07 18.19 21.28
CA SER A 62 7.39 18.36 20.70
C SER A 62 7.44 17.85 19.25
N GLU A 63 8.34 18.42 18.46
CA GLU A 63 8.54 18.02 17.07
C GLU A 63 9.72 17.05 16.95
N VAL A 64 9.54 16.00 16.14
CA VAL A 64 10.59 15.03 15.84
C VAL A 64 10.67 14.80 14.33
N SER A 65 11.89 14.56 13.85
CA SER A 65 12.08 14.08 12.48
C SER A 65 11.78 12.58 12.41
N VAL A 66 10.88 12.19 11.52
CA VAL A 66 10.51 10.78 11.28
C VAL A 66 10.75 10.42 9.83
N HIS A 67 11.28 9.21 9.61
CA HIS A 67 11.31 8.62 8.29
C HIS A 67 9.97 7.94 8.01
N LEU A 68 9.29 8.35 6.95
CA LEU A 68 8.03 7.77 6.49
C LEU A 68 8.21 7.14 5.12
N LEU A 69 7.49 6.05 4.89
CA LEU A 69 7.41 5.39 3.59
C LEU A 69 6.21 5.94 2.83
N VAL A 70 6.50 6.71 1.78
CA VAL A 70 5.51 7.40 0.96
C VAL A 70 5.41 6.70 -0.38
N GLY A 71 4.21 6.56 -0.93
CA GLY A 71 4.02 5.90 -2.22
C GLY A 71 4.91 6.55 -3.28
N ARG A 72 5.65 5.75 -4.05
CA ARG A 72 6.58 6.29 -5.05
C ARG A 72 5.87 7.09 -6.15
N HIS A 73 4.62 6.74 -6.43
CA HIS A 73 3.76 7.41 -7.40
C HIS A 73 2.56 8.05 -6.72
N SER A 74 2.27 9.29 -7.09
CA SER A 74 1.04 9.98 -6.71
C SER A 74 -0.12 9.46 -7.56
N ILE A 75 -1.12 8.87 -6.92
CA ILE A 75 -2.36 8.45 -7.57
C ILE A 75 -3.41 9.54 -7.28
N SER A 76 -4.11 10.00 -8.32
CA SER A 76 -5.22 10.93 -8.12
C SER A 76 -6.33 10.28 -7.29
N ARG A 77 -6.97 11.06 -6.40
CA ARG A 77 -8.06 10.61 -5.52
C ARG A 77 -9.16 9.85 -6.28
N SER A 78 -9.48 10.26 -7.52
CA SER A 78 -10.51 9.59 -8.32
C SER A 78 -10.15 8.16 -8.74
N TYR A 79 -8.86 7.80 -8.73
CA TYR A 79 -8.32 6.49 -9.12
C TYR A 79 -7.88 5.64 -7.92
N GLU A 80 -8.03 6.15 -6.70
CA GLU A 80 -7.74 5.40 -5.48
C GLU A 80 -8.66 4.18 -5.38
N ARG A 81 -8.05 3.01 -5.18
CA ARG A 81 -8.78 1.75 -4.99
C ARG A 81 -9.15 1.60 -3.52
N LEU A 82 -10.08 0.70 -3.21
CA LEU A 82 -10.47 0.49 -1.82
C LEU A 82 -9.55 -0.54 -1.14
N PRO A 83 -9.16 -0.33 0.13
CA PRO A 83 -8.39 -1.31 0.88
C PRO A 83 -9.22 -2.55 1.19
N SER A 84 -8.58 -3.69 1.40
CA SER A 84 -9.29 -4.89 1.86
C SER A 84 -9.76 -4.73 3.31
N ARG A 85 -10.79 -5.49 3.69
CA ARG A 85 -11.26 -5.53 5.08
C ARG A 85 -10.18 -6.01 6.03
N ARG A 86 -9.44 -7.06 5.65
CA ARG A 86 -8.32 -7.62 6.40
C ARG A 86 -7.25 -6.58 6.70
N TYR A 87 -6.88 -5.78 5.69
CA TYR A 87 -5.90 -4.70 5.84
C TYR A 87 -6.41 -3.60 6.78
N MET A 88 -7.66 -3.16 6.62
CA MET A 88 -8.23 -2.16 7.52
C MET A 88 -8.34 -2.65 8.96
N ASP A 89 -8.70 -3.92 9.19
CA ASP A 89 -8.76 -4.50 10.54
C ASP A 89 -7.38 -4.55 11.21
N LEU A 90 -6.27 -4.62 10.46
CA LEU A 90 -4.92 -4.46 11.02
C LEU A 90 -4.69 -3.02 11.50
N LEU A 91 -5.03 -2.02 10.68
CA LEU A 91 -4.87 -0.61 11.04
C LEU A 91 -5.74 -0.22 12.25
N ILE A 92 -7.00 -0.67 12.27
CA ILE A 92 -7.95 -0.41 13.36
C ILE A 92 -7.46 -1.03 14.66
N ARG A 93 -6.97 -2.28 14.63
CA ARG A 93 -6.41 -2.93 15.81
C ARG A 93 -5.16 -2.22 16.31
N GLY A 94 -4.21 -1.92 15.43
CA GLY A 94 -2.99 -1.19 15.82
C GLY A 94 -3.30 0.19 16.41
N ALA A 95 -4.25 0.92 15.82
CA ALA A 95 -4.69 2.21 16.35
C ALA A 95 -5.31 2.10 17.76
N ARG A 96 -6.06 1.02 18.02
CA ARG A 96 -6.64 0.75 19.34
C ARG A 96 -5.60 0.30 20.36
N GLU A 97 -4.71 -0.60 19.96
CA GLU A 97 -3.64 -1.14 20.82
C GLU A 97 -2.70 -0.04 21.31
N HIS A 98 -2.43 0.96 20.47
CA HIS A 98 -1.60 2.11 20.82
C HIS A 98 -2.38 3.36 21.25
N SER A 99 -3.69 3.23 21.51
CA SER A 99 -4.52 4.34 22.01
C SER A 99 -4.43 5.63 21.16
N LEU A 100 -4.37 5.51 19.84
CA LEU A 100 -4.44 6.68 18.94
C LEU A 100 -5.76 7.45 19.16
N PRO A 101 -5.84 8.75 18.83
CA PRO A 101 -7.02 9.55 19.13
C PRO A 101 -8.33 8.94 18.64
N GLU A 102 -9.39 9.05 19.44
CA GLU A 102 -10.70 8.49 19.09
C GLU A 102 -11.23 9.01 17.76
N SER A 103 -10.98 10.28 17.44
CA SER A 103 -11.36 10.88 16.15
C SER A 103 -10.70 10.16 14.98
N TYR A 104 -9.43 9.76 15.11
CA TYR A 104 -8.70 9.02 14.10
C TYR A 104 -9.18 7.56 14.01
N GLN A 105 -9.43 6.91 15.15
CA GLN A 105 -10.00 5.55 15.17
C GLN A 105 -11.38 5.52 14.47
N LYS A 106 -12.25 6.51 14.75
CA LYS A 106 -13.55 6.67 14.06
C LYS A 106 -13.37 6.87 12.55
N ARG A 107 -12.36 7.63 12.13
CA ARG A 107 -12.04 7.80 10.70
C ARG A 107 -11.66 6.48 10.04
N LEU A 108 -10.77 5.70 10.66
CA LEU A 108 -10.39 4.37 10.15
C LEU A 108 -11.61 3.44 10.03
N LEU A 109 -12.52 3.46 11.01
CA LEU A 109 -13.77 2.68 10.98
C LEU A 109 -14.73 3.11 9.87
N SER A 110 -14.74 4.40 9.51
CA SER A 110 -15.60 4.94 8.44
C SER A 110 -15.07 4.68 7.03
N GLN A 111 -13.82 4.22 6.90
CA GLN A 111 -13.19 3.99 5.61
C GLN A 111 -13.90 2.86 4.86
N GLN A 112 -14.25 3.11 3.61
CA GLN A 112 -14.85 2.09 2.74
C GLN A 112 -13.82 1.01 2.41
N THR A 113 -14.27 -0.25 2.40
CA THR A 113 -13.42 -1.39 2.06
C THR A 113 -13.91 -2.10 0.82
N PHE A 114 -12.98 -2.67 0.06
CA PHE A 114 -13.27 -3.59 -1.01
C PHE A 114 -14.01 -4.83 -0.48
N ILE A 115 -15.16 -5.13 -1.11
CA ILE A 115 -15.97 -6.32 -0.84
C ILE A 115 -15.82 -7.28 -2.03
N PRO A 116 -15.18 -8.45 -1.86
CA PRO A 116 -15.06 -9.43 -2.91
C PRO A 116 -16.42 -9.94 -3.40
N GLY A 117 -16.56 -10.12 -4.71
CA GLY A 117 -17.75 -10.74 -5.29
C GLY A 117 -17.91 -12.18 -4.81
N GLN A 118 -19.15 -12.61 -4.57
CA GLN A 118 -19.44 -13.95 -4.02
C GLN A 118 -19.75 -15.01 -5.09
N SER A 119 -19.90 -14.61 -6.36
CA SER A 119 -20.25 -15.52 -7.45
C SER A 119 -19.11 -16.49 -7.79
N CYS A 120 -19.46 -17.68 -8.29
CA CYS A 120 -18.47 -18.66 -8.75
C CYS A 120 -17.59 -18.08 -9.86
N ARG A 121 -18.19 -17.34 -10.81
CA ARG A 121 -17.48 -16.60 -11.87
C ARG A 121 -16.38 -15.71 -11.28
N PHE A 122 -16.71 -14.89 -10.28
CA PHE A 122 -15.74 -14.01 -9.64
C PHE A 122 -14.60 -14.78 -8.97
N LYS A 123 -14.93 -15.86 -8.25
CA LYS A 123 -13.93 -16.71 -7.56
C LYS A 123 -12.95 -17.36 -8.54
N VAL A 124 -13.44 -17.83 -9.68
CA VAL A 124 -12.60 -18.38 -10.75
C VAL A 124 -11.68 -17.31 -11.34
N GLY A 125 -12.21 -16.13 -11.67
CA GLY A 125 -11.40 -15.02 -12.16
C GLY A 125 -10.31 -14.59 -11.17
N LYS A 126 -10.67 -14.41 -9.90
CA LYS A 126 -9.71 -14.16 -8.82
C LYS A 126 -8.61 -15.23 -8.78
N TRP A 127 -8.97 -16.51 -8.81
CA TRP A 127 -8.00 -17.60 -8.76
C TRP A 127 -7.04 -17.58 -9.97
N LEU A 128 -7.56 -17.34 -11.17
CA LEU A 128 -6.75 -17.20 -12.39
C LEU A 128 -5.80 -16.00 -12.29
N PHE A 129 -6.30 -14.86 -11.84
CA PHE A 129 -5.53 -13.64 -11.67
C PHE A 129 -4.42 -13.82 -10.63
N ASP A 130 -4.77 -14.27 -9.43
CA ASP A 130 -3.83 -14.50 -8.33
C ASP A 130 -2.78 -15.54 -8.72
N GLY A 131 -3.16 -16.66 -9.33
CA GLY A 131 -2.22 -17.72 -9.71
C GLY A 131 -1.14 -17.23 -10.67
N PHE A 132 -1.50 -16.39 -11.64
CA PHE A 132 -0.55 -15.79 -12.56
C PHE A 132 0.35 -14.73 -11.87
N TRP A 133 -0.26 -13.77 -11.17
CA TRP A 133 0.47 -12.64 -10.59
C TRP A 133 1.28 -12.99 -9.35
N GLN A 134 0.88 -14.00 -8.56
CA GLN A 134 1.68 -14.49 -7.44
C GLN A 134 3.02 -15.07 -7.90
N ARG A 135 3.04 -15.77 -9.04
CA ARG A 135 4.30 -16.28 -9.62
C ARG A 135 5.23 -15.13 -9.99
N ILE A 136 4.68 -14.07 -10.58
CA ILE A 136 5.45 -12.88 -10.95
C ILE A 136 5.95 -12.17 -9.68
N ALA A 137 5.09 -11.97 -8.69
CA ALA A 137 5.44 -11.35 -7.41
C ALA A 137 6.59 -12.08 -6.70
N TYR A 138 6.58 -13.42 -6.69
CA TYR A 138 7.69 -14.23 -6.18
C TYR A 138 9.03 -13.89 -6.84
N TRP A 139 9.05 -13.75 -8.18
CA TRP A 139 10.27 -13.40 -8.90
C TRP A 139 10.72 -11.96 -8.66
N ILE A 140 9.78 -11.02 -8.49
CA ILE A 140 10.09 -9.65 -8.10
C ILE A 140 10.75 -9.64 -6.72
N GLU A 141 10.18 -10.33 -5.74
CA GLU A 141 10.73 -10.43 -4.39
C GLU A 141 12.17 -10.98 -4.42
N LYS A 142 12.39 -12.08 -5.16
CA LYS A 142 13.75 -12.61 -5.39
C LYS A 142 14.68 -11.61 -6.07
N GLY A 143 14.16 -10.82 -7.02
CA GLY A 143 14.87 -9.73 -7.67
C GLY A 143 15.29 -8.64 -6.68
N VAL A 144 14.38 -8.19 -5.82
CA VAL A 144 14.66 -7.21 -4.76
C VAL A 144 15.79 -7.71 -3.86
N TYR A 145 15.70 -8.95 -3.36
CA TYR A 145 16.74 -9.53 -2.51
C TYR A 145 18.11 -9.63 -3.22
N LYS A 146 18.12 -9.89 -4.53
CA LYS A 146 19.33 -10.07 -5.32
C LYS A 146 20.00 -8.74 -5.71
N PHE A 147 19.21 -7.74 -6.08
CA PHE A 147 19.71 -6.50 -6.68
C PHE A 147 19.74 -5.30 -5.73
N LYS A 148 19.28 -5.46 -4.48
CA LYS A 148 19.37 -4.40 -3.48
C LYS A 148 20.80 -3.97 -3.18
N ASP A 149 20.98 -2.68 -2.89
CA ASP A 149 22.24 -2.09 -2.43
C ASP A 149 22.43 -2.19 -0.90
N GLY A 150 23.44 -1.47 -0.39
CA GLY A 150 23.75 -1.38 1.03
C GLY A 150 22.69 -0.66 1.86
N GLU A 151 21.82 0.13 1.24
CA GLU A 151 20.68 0.83 1.87
C GLU A 151 19.37 0.03 1.74
N GLY A 152 19.39 -1.07 1.00
CA GLY A 152 18.22 -1.93 0.76
C GLY A 152 17.39 -1.52 -0.45
N ASN A 153 17.83 -0.55 -1.25
CA ASN A 153 17.14 -0.08 -2.44
C ASN A 153 17.58 -0.84 -3.69
N VAL A 154 16.66 -1.06 -4.62
CA VAL A 154 16.97 -1.66 -5.93
C VAL A 154 17.44 -0.60 -6.96
N PRO A 155 18.22 -1.00 -7.99
CA PRO A 155 18.72 -0.08 -8.99
C PRO A 155 17.60 0.52 -9.87
N PRO A 156 17.82 1.70 -10.49
CA PRO A 156 16.78 2.40 -11.26
C PRO A 156 16.17 1.60 -12.41
N TRP A 157 16.95 0.77 -13.11
CA TRP A 157 16.42 -0.07 -14.20
C TRP A 157 15.38 -1.07 -13.68
N PHE A 158 15.53 -1.56 -12.45
CA PHE A 158 14.58 -2.49 -11.82
C PHE A 158 13.26 -1.78 -11.50
N LEU A 159 13.34 -0.53 -11.02
CA LEU A 159 12.17 0.31 -10.76
C LEU A 159 11.34 0.53 -12.03
N VAL A 160 11.99 0.82 -13.16
CA VAL A 160 11.32 1.01 -14.46
C VAL A 160 10.61 -0.27 -14.92
N ILE A 161 11.26 -1.43 -14.81
CA ILE A 161 10.64 -2.72 -15.15
C ILE A 161 9.43 -2.99 -14.25
N PHE A 162 9.57 -2.73 -12.95
CA PHE A 162 8.49 -2.90 -11.99
C PHE A 162 7.30 -1.99 -12.29
N ASP A 163 7.55 -0.72 -12.65
CA ASP A 163 6.51 0.22 -13.04
C ASP A 163 5.74 -0.23 -14.27
N PHE A 164 6.47 -0.67 -15.29
CA PHE A 164 5.86 -1.18 -16.51
C PHE A 164 4.99 -2.42 -16.23
N LEU A 165 5.49 -3.32 -15.38
CA LEU A 165 4.75 -4.51 -14.96
C LEU A 165 3.48 -4.14 -14.18
N LEU A 166 3.57 -3.22 -13.22
CA LEU A 166 2.44 -2.75 -12.43
C LEU A 166 1.39 -2.09 -13.33
N TRP A 167 1.83 -1.26 -14.28
CA TRP A 167 0.96 -0.65 -15.28
C TRP A 167 0.25 -1.70 -16.14
N ILE A 168 0.96 -2.71 -16.64
CA ILE A 168 0.37 -3.84 -17.38
C ILE A 168 -0.67 -4.56 -16.53
N MET A 169 -0.36 -4.85 -15.26
CA MET A 169 -1.28 -5.54 -14.36
C MET A 169 -2.60 -4.79 -14.22
N TRP A 170 -2.53 -3.50 -13.94
CA TRP A 170 -3.72 -2.67 -13.75
C TRP A 170 -4.47 -2.41 -15.04
N TYR A 171 -3.76 -2.21 -16.17
CA TYR A 171 -4.36 -2.07 -17.48
C TYR A 171 -5.14 -3.34 -17.87
N TYR A 172 -4.51 -4.51 -17.75
CA TYR A 172 -5.16 -5.78 -18.01
C TYR A 172 -6.37 -6.01 -17.07
N HIS A 173 -6.23 -5.69 -15.79
CA HIS A 173 -7.35 -5.76 -14.85
C HIS A 173 -8.51 -4.86 -15.28
N ASP A 174 -8.25 -3.58 -15.52
CA ASP A 174 -9.30 -2.58 -15.71
C ASP A 174 -10.05 -2.75 -17.03
N TYR A 175 -9.38 -3.19 -18.09
CA TYR A 175 -9.97 -3.24 -19.44
C TYR A 175 -10.33 -4.64 -19.93
N VAL A 176 -9.73 -5.70 -19.39
CA VAL A 176 -9.91 -7.06 -19.89
C VAL A 176 -10.47 -7.98 -18.81
N HIS A 177 -9.71 -8.17 -17.72
CA HIS A 177 -10.05 -9.18 -16.73
C HIS A 177 -11.32 -8.83 -15.96
N SER A 178 -11.46 -7.58 -15.52
CA SER A 178 -12.61 -7.16 -14.73
C SER A 178 -13.93 -7.17 -15.50
N VAL A 179 -13.89 -6.98 -16.83
CA VAL A 179 -15.06 -7.10 -17.70
C VAL A 179 -15.58 -8.54 -17.71
N ILE A 180 -14.68 -9.51 -17.80
CA ILE A 180 -15.01 -10.94 -17.91
C ILE A 180 -15.32 -11.58 -16.55
N TRP A 181 -14.77 -11.08 -15.45
CA TRP A 181 -14.85 -11.76 -14.14
C TRP A 181 -15.45 -10.91 -13.00
N GLY A 182 -15.62 -9.61 -13.21
CA GLY A 182 -15.98 -8.64 -12.18
C GLY A 182 -14.75 -7.92 -11.61
N ARG A 183 -14.95 -6.72 -11.07
CA ARG A 183 -13.86 -5.84 -10.60
C ARG A 183 -13.27 -6.30 -9.27
N GLY A 184 -11.94 -6.31 -9.18
CA GLY A 184 -11.18 -6.71 -7.99
C GLY A 184 -10.61 -5.55 -7.17
N ASP A 185 -11.18 -4.36 -7.26
CA ASP A 185 -10.53 -3.12 -6.81
C ASP A 185 -11.40 -2.21 -5.93
N GLY A 186 -12.67 -2.58 -5.73
CA GLY A 186 -13.63 -1.82 -4.94
C GLY A 186 -14.19 -0.56 -5.61
N LEU A 187 -13.87 -0.31 -6.88
CA LEU A 187 -14.46 0.81 -7.62
C LEU A 187 -15.78 0.41 -8.27
N ASN A 188 -16.80 1.25 -8.11
CA ASN A 188 -18.05 1.16 -8.85
C ASN A 188 -18.01 2.07 -10.08
N ARG A 189 -17.09 1.80 -11.01
CA ARG A 189 -17.12 2.47 -12.32
C ARG A 189 -17.97 1.62 -13.27
N LYS A 190 -19.00 2.26 -13.84
CA LYS A 190 -19.80 1.74 -14.95
C LYS A 190 -18.92 1.58 -16.19
#